data_AF-A0AA96LA19-F1
#
_entry.id   AF-A0AA96LA19-F1
#
_cell.length_a   1.000
_cell.length_b   1.000
_cell.length_c   1.000
_cell.angle_alpha   90.00
_cell.angle_beta   90.00
_cell.angle_gamma   90.00
#
_symmetry.space_group_name_H-M   'P 1'
#
loop_
_entity.id
_entity.type
_entity.pdbx_description
1 polymer ?
#
loop_
_entity_poly.entity_id
_entity_poly.type
_entity_poly.pdbx_seq_one_letter_code
_entity_poly.pdbx_strand_id
1 'polypeptide(L)'
;MMDQLTDISLIQRLAQGDRTAFSSLYDRYGLSLYHLSERLALEMEEREEIIAAVFLRIEQYASAYQPDRTSVGEWMLLHWKHCACAHLNNRRRERAAVQSSGKQNPYLMVYG
;
A
#
# COMPACT_ATOMS: atom_id res chain seq x y z
N MET A 1 12.21 -11.30 -17.37
CA MET A 1 11.78 -9.92 -17.68
C MET A 1 10.27 -9.97 -17.89
N MET A 2 9.50 -9.36 -16.99
CA MET A 2 8.03 -9.41 -17.01
C MET A 2 7.50 -8.85 -18.33
N ASP A 3 6.48 -9.51 -18.89
CA ASP A 3 5.93 -9.15 -20.18
C ASP A 3 5.04 -7.90 -20.08
N GLN A 4 5.65 -6.74 -20.33
CA GLN A 4 5.03 -5.42 -20.26
C GLN A 4 3.75 -5.32 -21.10
N LEU A 5 3.70 -5.94 -22.27
CA LEU A 5 2.52 -5.92 -23.14
C LEU A 5 1.34 -6.64 -22.48
N THR A 6 1.62 -7.81 -21.87
CA THR A 6 0.60 -8.53 -21.11
C THR A 6 0.15 -7.73 -19.88
N ASP A 7 1.08 -7.11 -19.15
CA ASP A 7 0.74 -6.34 -17.95
C ASP A 7 -0.13 -5.11 -18.27
N ILE A 8 0.16 -4.41 -19.37
CA ILE A 8 -0.66 -3.30 -19.86
C ILE A 8 -2.08 -3.78 -20.17
N SER A 9 -2.21 -4.93 -20.84
CA SER A 9 -3.53 -5.51 -21.15
C SER A 9 -4.34 -5.87 -19.90
N LEU A 10 -3.66 -6.34 -18.85
CA LEU A 10 -4.30 -6.65 -17.57
C LEU A 10 -4.80 -5.38 -16.88
N ILE A 11 -4.04 -4.29 -16.89
CA ILE A 11 -4.49 -2.99 -16.34
C ILE A 11 -5.68 -2.44 -17.12
N GLN A 12 -5.68 -2.53 -18.45
CA GLN A 12 -6.80 -2.08 -19.28
C GLN A 12 -8.08 -2.88 -19.01
N ARG A 13 -7.98 -4.20 -18.83
CA ARG A 13 -9.11 -5.05 -18.45
C ARG A 13 -9.59 -4.77 -17.03
N LEU A 14 -8.66 -4.54 -16.10
CA LEU A 14 -9.00 -4.15 -14.73
C LEU A 14 -9.79 -2.83 -14.70
N ALA A 15 -9.41 -1.85 -15.52
CA ALA A 15 -10.15 -0.59 -15.65
C ALA A 15 -11.59 -0.76 -16.17
N GLN A 16 -11.89 -1.88 -16.83
CA GLN A 16 -13.23 -2.25 -17.30
C GLN A 16 -14.02 -3.08 -16.26
N GLY A 17 -13.44 -3.33 -15.08
CA GLY A 17 -14.06 -4.14 -14.02
C GLY A 17 -13.82 -5.64 -14.12
N ASP A 18 -12.87 -6.09 -14.94
CA ASP A 18 -12.54 -7.51 -15.07
C ASP A 18 -11.78 -8.03 -13.83
N ARG A 19 -12.50 -8.74 -12.96
CA ARG A 19 -11.94 -9.35 -11.74
C ARG A 19 -10.87 -10.40 -12.03
N THR A 20 -10.87 -11.04 -13.20
CA THR A 20 -9.83 -12.03 -13.54
C THR A 20 -8.48 -11.37 -13.83
N ALA A 21 -8.52 -10.13 -14.34
CA ALA A 21 -7.33 -9.33 -14.55
C ALA A 21 -6.69 -8.92 -13.21
N PHE A 22 -7.51 -8.60 -12.20
CA PHE A 22 -7.03 -8.35 -10.83
C PHE A 22 -6.24 -9.54 -10.27
N SER A 23 -6.82 -10.74 -10.32
CA SER A 23 -6.14 -11.95 -9.81
C SER A 23 -4.82 -12.20 -10.53
N SER A 24 -4.79 -12.03 -11.85
CA SER A 24 -3.58 -12.21 -12.65
C SER A 24 -2.48 -11.21 -12.30
N LEU A 25 -2.85 -9.96 -11.98
CA LEU A 25 -1.91 -8.94 -11.49
C LEU A 25 -1.43 -9.27 -10.08
N TYR A 26 -2.32 -9.77 -9.22
CA TYR A 26 -1.98 -10.20 -7.88
C TYR A 26 -0.97 -11.35 -7.88
N ASP A 27 -1.20 -12.37 -8.71
CA ASP A 27 -0.29 -13.52 -8.81
C ASP A 27 1.11 -13.11 -9.30
N ARG A 28 1.19 -12.11 -10.19
CA ARG A 28 2.46 -11.61 -10.75
C ARG A 28 3.23 -10.71 -9.78
N TYR A 29 2.54 -9.79 -9.13
CA TYR A 29 3.17 -8.71 -8.36
C TYR A 29 3.07 -8.87 -6.86
N GLY A 30 2.07 -9.61 -6.37
CA GLY A 30 1.76 -9.75 -4.94
C GLY A 30 2.93 -10.28 -4.13
N LEU A 31 3.56 -11.37 -4.56
CA LEU A 31 4.73 -11.94 -3.87
C LEU A 31 5.93 -10.98 -3.86
N SER A 32 6.18 -10.28 -4.97
CA SER A 32 7.28 -9.31 -5.06
C SER A 32 7.05 -8.12 -4.12
N LEU A 33 5.83 -7.59 -4.08
CA LEU A 33 5.46 -6.52 -3.16
C LEU A 33 5.49 -6.97 -1.70
N TYR A 34 5.12 -8.22 -1.42
CA TYR A 34 5.24 -8.82 -0.09
C TYR A 34 6.70 -8.81 0.37
N HIS A 35 7.62 -9.37 -0.41
CA HIS A 35 9.05 -9.40 -0.10
C HIS A 35 9.65 -8.00 0.07
N LEU A 36 9.19 -7.00 -0.69
CA LEU A 36 9.61 -5.62 -0.49
C LEU A 36 9.13 -5.07 0.86
N SER A 37 7.89 -5.37 1.26
CA SER A 37 7.34 -4.97 2.55
C SER A 37 8.04 -5.65 3.73
N GLU A 38 8.59 -6.86 3.57
CA GLU A 38 9.38 -7.52 4.63
C GLU A 38 10.61 -6.71 5.03
N ARG A 39 11.19 -5.96 4.09
CA ARG A 39 12.39 -5.13 4.35
C ARG A 39 12.11 -3.92 5.26
N LEU A 40 10.84 -3.62 5.54
CA LEU A 40 10.42 -2.46 6.32
C LEU A 40 10.29 -2.75 7.82
N ALA A 41 10.71 -3.94 8.30
CA ALA A 41 10.55 -4.38 9.70
C ALA A 41 9.10 -4.20 10.17
N LEU A 42 8.19 -4.75 9.37
CA LEU A 42 6.75 -4.75 9.60
C LEU A 42 6.31 -6.14 10.05
N GLU A 43 5.30 -6.17 10.92
CA GLU A 43 4.61 -7.40 11.26
C GLU A 43 3.87 -7.97 10.05
N MET A 44 3.51 -9.26 10.10
CA MET A 44 2.78 -9.92 9.01
C MET A 44 1.50 -9.18 8.63
N GLU A 45 0.70 -8.77 9.61
CA GLU A 45 -0.56 -8.05 9.41
C GLU A 45 -0.35 -6.70 8.71
N GLU A 46 0.68 -5.94 9.12
CA GLU A 46 1.03 -4.66 8.50
C GLU A 46 1.45 -4.83 7.03
N ARG A 47 2.14 -5.92 6.71
CA ARG A 47 2.55 -6.23 5.33
C ARG A 47 1.33 -6.53 4.45
N GLU A 48 0.41 -7.34 4.95
CA GLU A 48 -0.84 -7.67 4.26
C GLU A 48 -1.71 -6.43 4.04
N GLU A 49 -1.83 -5.56 5.04
CA GLU A 49 -2.58 -4.31 4.94
C GLU A 49 -2.01 -3.39 3.87
N ILE A 50 -0.68 -3.24 3.79
CA ILE A 50 -0.03 -2.46 2.74
C ILE A 50 -0.33 -3.04 1.37
N ILE A 51 -0.22 -4.37 1.19
CA ILE A 51 -0.46 -5.03 -0.09
C ILE A 51 -1.91 -4.82 -0.52
N ALA A 52 -2.88 -5.04 0.39
CA ALA A 52 -4.29 -4.80 0.12
C ALA A 52 -4.54 -3.34 -0.30
N ALA A 53 -3.95 -2.38 0.42
CA ALA A 53 -4.06 -0.96 0.09
C ALA A 53 -3.47 -0.61 -1.29
N VAL A 54 -2.37 -1.25 -1.68
CA VAL A 54 -1.77 -1.08 -3.02
C VAL A 54 -2.71 -1.57 -4.11
N PHE A 55 -3.24 -2.77 -3.97
CA PHE A 55 -4.13 -3.34 -4.98
C PHE A 55 -5.46 -2.59 -5.08
N LEU A 56 -6.01 -2.09 -3.97
CA LEU A 56 -7.17 -1.20 -3.97
C LEU A 56 -6.89 0.10 -4.74
N ARG A 57 -5.71 0.70 -4.54
CA ARG A 57 -5.30 1.88 -5.31
C ARG A 57 -5.12 1.56 -6.78
N ILE A 58 -4.49 0.43 -7.12
CA ILE A 58 -4.29 0.02 -8.50
C ILE A 58 -5.65 -0.11 -9.22
N GLU A 59 -6.63 -0.76 -8.59
CA GLU A 59 -7.99 -0.86 -9.12
C GLU A 59 -8.63 0.53 -9.29
N GLN A 60 -8.51 1.40 -8.29
CA GLN A 60 -9.04 2.77 -8.33
C GLN A 60 -8.43 3.64 -9.45
N TYR A 61 -7.13 3.50 -9.71
CA TYR A 61 -6.39 4.33 -10.66
C TYR A 61 -6.08 3.62 -12.00
N ALA A 62 -6.58 2.40 -12.21
CA ALA A 62 -6.34 1.61 -13.42
C ALA A 62 -6.73 2.37 -14.70
N SER A 63 -7.83 3.12 -14.67
CA SER A 63 -8.32 3.92 -15.80
C SER A 63 -7.44 5.14 -16.12
N ALA A 64 -6.62 5.59 -15.17
CA ALA A 64 -5.73 6.73 -15.32
C ALA A 64 -4.29 6.33 -15.71
N TYR A 65 -4.01 5.02 -15.83
CA TYR A 65 -2.69 4.53 -16.21
C TYR A 65 -2.32 4.90 -17.65
N GLN A 66 -1.10 5.39 -17.85
CA GLN A 66 -0.58 5.80 -19.15
C GLN A 66 0.68 4.99 -19.49
N PRO A 67 0.58 3.98 -20.38
CA PRO A 67 1.70 3.10 -20.74
C PRO A 67 2.92 3.84 -21.30
N ASP A 68 2.71 4.98 -21.97
CA ASP A 68 3.78 5.76 -22.60
C ASP A 68 4.68 6.49 -21.58
N ARG A 69 4.23 6.65 -20.33
CA ARG A 69 4.95 7.40 -19.29
C ARG A 69 5.75 6.53 -18.34
N THR A 70 5.24 5.34 -18.01
CA THR A 70 5.84 4.48 -17.00
C THR A 70 5.39 3.04 -17.23
N SER A 71 6.27 2.08 -16.93
CA SER A 71 5.92 0.67 -16.96
C SER A 71 4.94 0.29 -15.85
N VAL A 72 4.21 -0.81 -16.01
CA VAL A 72 3.27 -1.29 -14.96
C VAL A 72 4.02 -1.58 -13.66
N GLY A 73 5.20 -2.19 -13.74
CA GLY A 73 6.02 -2.50 -12.58
C GLY A 73 6.50 -1.26 -11.83
N GLU A 74 6.97 -0.22 -12.52
CA GLU A 74 7.36 1.05 -11.89
C GLU A 74 6.15 1.77 -11.27
N TRP A 75 5.01 1.75 -11.97
CA TRP A 75 3.77 2.34 -11.50
C TRP A 75 3.26 1.64 -10.24
N MET A 76 3.29 0.30 -10.20
CA MET A 76 2.96 -0.46 -8.99
C MET A 76 3.93 -0.19 -7.86
N LEU A 77 5.24 -0.12 -8.13
CA LEU A 77 6.23 0.18 -7.12
C LEU A 77 6.03 1.58 -6.52
N LEU A 78 5.64 2.56 -7.34
CA LEU A 78 5.29 3.91 -6.88
C LEU A 78 4.10 3.88 -5.92
N HIS A 79 3.03 3.16 -6.28
CA HIS A 79 1.86 3.00 -5.42
C HIS A 79 2.20 2.28 -4.12
N TRP A 80 3.03 1.24 -4.18
CA TRP A 80 3.57 0.55 -3.01
C TRP A 80 4.34 1.48 -2.07
N LYS A 81 5.28 2.28 -2.59
CA LYS A 81 6.00 3.28 -1.78
C LYS A 81 5.03 4.24 -1.10
N HIS A 82 4.00 4.68 -1.83
CA HIS A 82 3.01 5.61 -1.31
C HIS A 82 2.19 5.00 -0.17
N CYS A 83 1.73 3.75 -0.32
CA CYS A 83 0.99 3.02 0.71
C CYS A 83 1.87 2.72 1.92
N ALA A 84 3.10 2.24 1.72
CA ALA A 84 4.04 1.98 2.80
C ALA A 84 4.38 3.24 3.60
N CYS A 85 4.60 4.37 2.92
CA CYS A 85 4.83 5.66 3.59
C CYS A 85 3.61 6.11 4.39
N ALA A 86 2.41 6.00 3.82
CA ALA A 86 1.17 6.32 4.51
C ALA A 86 0.99 5.46 5.78
N HIS A 87 1.23 4.15 5.68
CA HIS A 87 1.17 3.20 6.80
C HIS A 87 2.14 3.56 7.92
N LEU A 88 3.42 3.77 7.57
CA LEU A 88 4.46 4.13 8.54
C LEU A 88 4.19 5.48 9.22
N ASN A 89 3.63 6.44 8.49
CA ASN A 89 3.24 7.73 9.04
C ASN A 89 2.05 7.60 10.00
N ASN A 90 1.05 6.78 9.67
CA ASN A 90 -0.08 6.50 10.56
C ASN A 90 0.39 5.83 11.86
N ARG A 91 1.22 4.78 11.74
CA ARG A 91 1.83 4.10 12.89
C ARG A 91 2.61 5.03 13.81
N ARG A 92 3.35 5.99 13.25
CA ARG A 92 4.05 7.02 14.03
C ARG A 92 3.08 7.93 14.78
N ARG A 93 1.98 8.34 14.15
CA ARG A 93 0.95 9.18 14.77
C ARG A 93 0.23 8.46 15.91
N GLU A 94 -0.15 7.20 15.71
CA GLU A 94 -0.78 6.37 16.74
C GLU A 94 0.13 6.21 17.96
N ARG A 95 1.42 5.90 17.74
CA ARG A 95 2.41 5.82 18.82
C ARG A 95 2.57 7.15 19.57
N ALA A 96 2.56 8.27 18.86
CA ALA A 96 2.63 9.60 19.48
C ALA A 96 1.37 9.92 20.30
N ALA A 97 0.18 9.57 19.80
CA ALA A 97 -1.09 9.78 20.49
C ALA A 97 -1.16 8.96 21.79
N VAL A 98 -0.75 7.69 21.76
CA VAL A 98 -0.66 6.83 22.97
C VAL A 98 0.29 7.43 24.01
N GLN A 99 1.45 7.96 23.58
CA GLN A 99 2.41 8.60 24.48
C GLN A 99 1.89 9.92 25.07
N SER A 100 1.09 10.69 24.32
CA SER A 100 0.46 11.91 24.84
C SER A 100 -0.67 11.64 25.83
N SER A 101 -1.45 10.56 25.63
CA SER A 101 -2.52 10.15 26.56
C SER A 101 -1.98 9.56 27.86
N GLY A 102 -0.82 8.90 27.83
CA GLY A 102 -0.13 8.39 29.02
C GLY A 102 0.46 9.48 29.93
N LYS A 103 0.54 10.74 29.48
CA LYS A 103 0.83 11.89 30.34
C LYS A 103 -0.48 12.46 30.91
N GLN A 104 -1.21 11.66 31.68
CA GLN A 104 -2.30 12.17 32.51
C GLN A 104 -1.71 12.91 33.71
N ASN A 105 -2.17 14.15 33.84
CA ASN A 105 -1.68 15.25 34.66
C ASN A 105 -1.50 14.91 36.17
N PRO A 106 -0.27 14.92 36.73
CA PRO A 106 -0.03 14.72 38.16
C PRO A 106 -0.41 15.92 39.05
N TYR A 107 -0.90 17.03 38.49
CA TYR A 107 -1.25 18.25 39.26
C TYR A 107 -2.74 18.38 39.66
N LEU A 108 -3.58 17.36 39.43
CA LEU A 108 -4.99 17.40 39.85
C LEU A 108 -5.25 17.05 41.33
N MET A 109 -4.21 16.85 42.17
CA MET A 109 -4.36 16.46 43.58
C MET A 109 -4.01 17.57 44.60
N VAL A 110 -3.72 18.81 44.17
CA VAL A 110 -3.19 19.87 45.08
C VAL A 110 -4.09 21.11 45.18
N TYR A 111 -5.33 21.04 44.72
CA TYR A 111 -6.33 22.06 45.03
C TYR A 111 -7.54 21.39 45.69
N GLY A 112 -7.32 20.97 46.93
CA GLY A 112 -8.33 20.61 47.92
C GLY A 112 -8.17 21.48 49.15
#